data_AF-A0A3M7SQV4-F1
#
_entry.id   AF-A0A3M7SQV4-F1
#
_cell.length_a   1.000
_cell.length_b   1.000
_cell.length_c   1.000
_cell.angle_alpha   90.00
_cell.angle_beta   90.00
_cell.angle_gamma   90.00
#
_symmetry.space_group_name_H-M   'P 1'
#
loop_
_entity.id
_entity.type
_entity.pdbx_description
1 polymer ?
#
loop_
_entity_poly.entity_id
_entity_poly.type
_entity_poly.pdbx_seq_one_letter_code
_entity_poly.pdbx_strand_id
1 'polypeptide(L)'
;MEPDIRTAIIFPWETCQDSRVKGTINNDVERHQKNMVNVENQIFVFQDSSPVDLNSKTLRIIHFNDVYNIEGFDTEPFGGAARFKTAIDFFQNKKNLVLFSGDAFSPSTLSLFSKGTQMIECLNKFKINAAVVGNHEFDMGVDIFKELVNLSNFPWILTNLYDAETMKPFLDLKTQVITNVNKLKE
;
A
#
# COMPACT_ATOMS: atom_id res chain seq x y z
N MET A 1 9.30 -10.81 -24.62
CA MET A 1 9.15 -11.70 -23.45
C MET A 1 8.30 -10.94 -22.46
N GLU A 2 7.06 -11.39 -22.20
CA GLU A 2 6.18 -10.72 -21.24
C GLU A 2 6.73 -10.86 -19.81
N PRO A 3 6.57 -9.85 -18.94
CA PRO A 3 6.92 -9.98 -17.53
C PRO A 3 6.14 -11.11 -16.86
N ASP A 4 6.83 -11.93 -16.07
CA ASP A 4 6.18 -12.76 -15.05
C ASP A 4 5.77 -11.84 -13.89
N ILE A 5 4.50 -11.44 -13.85
CA ILE A 5 3.95 -10.60 -12.78
C ILE A 5 3.61 -11.53 -11.61
N ARG A 6 4.51 -11.58 -10.63
CA ARG A 6 4.24 -12.28 -9.36
C ARG A 6 3.71 -11.27 -8.37
N THR A 7 2.40 -11.25 -8.21
CA THR A 7 1.72 -10.51 -7.14
C THR A 7 2.18 -11.07 -5.81
N ALA A 8 2.87 -10.27 -5.01
CA ALA A 8 3.26 -10.67 -3.67
C ALA A 8 3.07 -9.50 -2.69
N ILE A 9 1.99 -9.70 -1.93
CA ILE A 9 1.65 -9.17 -0.61
C ILE A 9 0.76 -7.92 -0.63
N ILE A 10 -0.54 -8.21 -0.41
CA ILE A 10 -1.53 -7.28 0.07
C ILE A 10 -1.36 -7.26 1.59
N PHE A 11 -0.84 -6.17 2.12
CA PHE A 11 -0.89 -5.93 3.56
C PHE A 11 -2.03 -4.97 3.81
N PRO A 12 -3.10 -5.41 4.48
CA PRO A 12 -3.90 -4.45 5.19
C PRO A 12 -3.08 -4.03 6.40
N TRP A 13 -2.70 -2.77 6.46
CA TRP A 13 -1.96 -2.19 7.57
C TRP A 13 -2.64 -2.41 8.92
N GLU A 14 -3.97 -2.45 8.91
CA GLU A 14 -4.84 -2.67 10.07
C GLU A 14 -5.32 -4.11 10.19
N THR A 15 -5.19 -4.93 9.14
CA THR A 15 -5.66 -6.33 9.14
C THR A 15 -4.55 -7.36 8.85
N CYS A 16 -3.70 -7.57 9.86
CA CYS A 16 -3.43 -8.96 10.28
C CYS A 16 -4.71 -9.66 10.83
N GLN A 17 -5.87 -8.99 10.82
CA GLN A 17 -7.17 -9.48 11.27
C GLN A 17 -8.29 -9.34 10.23
N ASP A 18 -8.77 -10.46 9.72
CA ASP A 18 -10.22 -10.61 9.77
C ASP A 18 -10.60 -12.04 10.17
N SER A 19 -11.31 -12.15 11.29
CA SER A 19 -11.97 -13.40 11.70
C SER A 19 -13.30 -13.63 10.97
N ARG A 20 -13.76 -12.68 10.14
CA ARG A 20 -14.98 -12.72 9.34
C ARG A 20 -14.75 -12.99 7.85
N VAL A 21 -13.51 -13.05 7.36
CA VAL A 21 -13.21 -13.71 6.06
C VAL A 21 -12.95 -15.21 6.22
N LYS A 22 -13.78 -15.91 7.02
CA LYS A 22 -13.82 -17.38 7.03
C LYS A 22 -14.62 -17.97 5.84
N GLY A 23 -15.37 -17.15 5.11
CA GLY A 23 -16.29 -17.64 4.07
C GLY A 23 -15.71 -17.70 2.65
N THR A 24 -14.88 -16.72 2.26
CA THR A 24 -14.49 -16.56 0.84
C THR A 24 -13.06 -17.00 0.54
N ILE A 25 -12.19 -17.13 1.57
CA ILE A 25 -10.79 -17.54 1.37
C ILE A 25 -10.60 -19.06 1.57
N ASN A 26 -11.54 -19.77 2.21
CA ASN A 26 -11.41 -21.23 2.36
C ASN A 26 -11.43 -21.97 1.01
N ASN A 27 -12.03 -21.40 -0.04
CA ASN A 27 -12.00 -22.02 -1.37
C ASN A 27 -10.70 -21.77 -2.16
N ASP A 28 -9.94 -20.72 -1.84
CA ASP A 28 -8.69 -20.38 -2.54
C ASP A 28 -7.41 -20.72 -1.73
N VAL A 29 -7.49 -20.76 -0.39
CA VAL A 29 -6.40 -21.22 0.49
C VAL A 29 -6.25 -22.74 0.46
N GLU A 30 -7.35 -23.50 0.38
CA GLU A 30 -7.24 -24.97 0.25
C GLU A 30 -6.63 -25.39 -1.10
N ARG A 31 -6.72 -24.55 -2.14
CA ARG A 31 -6.14 -24.86 -3.46
C ARG A 31 -4.63 -24.63 -3.55
N HIS A 32 -4.03 -23.87 -2.63
CA HIS A 32 -2.62 -23.46 -2.70
C HIS A 32 -1.79 -23.77 -1.43
N GLN A 33 -2.29 -24.63 -0.53
CA GLN A 33 -1.61 -25.06 0.70
C GLN A 33 -0.18 -25.62 0.53
N LYS A 34 0.27 -25.93 -0.69
CA LYS A 34 1.62 -26.46 -0.94
C LYS A 34 2.76 -25.44 -0.99
N ASN A 35 2.50 -24.12 -0.97
CA ASN A 35 3.56 -23.11 -1.16
C ASN A 35 3.71 -22.08 -0.04
N MET A 36 3.07 -22.29 1.11
CA MET A 36 3.22 -21.36 2.24
C MET A 36 4.54 -21.66 2.97
N VAL A 37 5.56 -20.81 2.77
CA VAL A 37 6.77 -20.83 3.58
C VAL A 37 6.47 -20.14 4.91
N ASN A 38 6.55 -20.90 5.99
CA ASN A 38 6.35 -20.41 7.35
C ASN A 38 7.57 -19.55 7.73
N VAL A 39 7.42 -18.23 7.71
CA VAL A 39 8.41 -17.30 8.28
C VAL A 39 7.84 -16.89 9.62
N GLU A 40 8.52 -17.29 10.70
CA GLU A 40 8.19 -16.89 12.07
C GLU A 40 7.98 -15.36 12.11
N ASN A 41 6.77 -14.96 12.54
CA ASN A 41 6.12 -13.64 12.39
C ASN A 41 5.31 -13.44 11.10
N GLN A 42 4.15 -14.11 11.04
CA GLN A 42 2.87 -13.73 10.37
C GLN A 42 2.93 -12.84 9.10
N ILE A 43 3.86 -13.11 8.18
CA ILE A 43 3.83 -12.52 6.83
C ILE A 43 3.26 -13.57 5.89
N PHE A 44 2.05 -13.34 5.37
CA PHE A 44 1.46 -14.19 4.33
C PHE A 44 2.01 -13.78 2.96
N VAL A 45 2.94 -14.57 2.42
CA VAL A 45 3.43 -14.41 1.05
C VAL A 45 2.63 -15.33 0.13
N PHE A 46 1.78 -14.76 -0.71
CA PHE A 46 1.25 -15.49 -1.86
C PHE A 46 2.35 -15.57 -2.90
N GLN A 47 2.90 -16.77 -3.10
CA GLN A 47 3.87 -17.05 -4.15
C GLN A 47 3.28 -18.14 -5.05
N ASP A 48 3.20 -17.85 -6.36
CA ASP A 48 2.90 -18.88 -7.35
C ASP A 48 3.98 -19.99 -7.30
N SER A 49 3.53 -21.25 -7.20
CA SER A 49 4.34 -22.48 -7.24
C SER A 49 5.10 -22.70 -8.53
N SER A 50 4.72 -22.00 -9.61
CA SER A 50 5.32 -22.21 -10.92
C SER A 50 6.84 -22.02 -10.86
N PRO A 51 7.63 -22.89 -11.52
CA PRO A 51 9.08 -22.76 -11.58
C PRO A 51 9.46 -21.33 -11.94
N VAL A 52 10.34 -20.71 -11.15
CA VAL A 52 10.86 -19.38 -11.46
C VAL A 52 11.76 -19.53 -12.68
N ASP A 53 11.29 -19.06 -13.84
CA ASP A 53 12.19 -18.84 -14.97
C ASP A 53 13.17 -17.75 -14.58
N LEU A 54 14.42 -18.13 -14.32
CA LEU A 54 15.50 -17.21 -13.94
C LEU A 54 15.82 -16.19 -15.05
N ASN A 55 15.36 -16.42 -16.28
CA ASN A 55 15.46 -15.48 -17.39
C ASN A 55 14.24 -14.56 -17.54
N SER A 56 13.14 -14.82 -16.81
CA SER A 56 11.95 -13.97 -16.86
C SER A 56 12.16 -12.71 -16.00
N LYS A 57 11.73 -11.57 -16.53
CA LYS A 57 11.72 -10.31 -15.76
C LYS A 57 10.56 -10.37 -14.77
N THR A 58 10.81 -10.76 -13.52
CA THR A 58 9.77 -10.77 -12.47
C THR A 58 9.41 -9.35 -12.03
N LEU A 59 8.13 -9.00 -11.96
CA LEU A 59 7.65 -7.78 -11.30
C LEU A 59 6.99 -8.16 -9.97
N ARG A 60 7.44 -7.53 -8.88
CA ARG A 60 6.80 -7.65 -7.56
C ARG A 60 6.04 -6.39 -7.22
N ILE A 61 4.78 -6.53 -6.86
CA ILE A 61 3.93 -5.43 -6.37
C ILE A 61 3.65 -5.66 -4.90
N ILE A 62 4.05 -4.69 -4.06
CA ILE A 62 3.67 -4.58 -2.65
C ILE A 62 2.56 -3.55 -2.59
N HIS A 63 1.41 -3.92 -2.03
CA HIS A 63 0.24 -3.05 -1.98
C HIS A 63 -0.33 -2.98 -0.57
N PHE A 64 -0.79 -1.80 -0.19
CA PHE A 64 -1.48 -1.54 1.07
C PHE A 64 -2.47 -0.38 0.93
N ASN A 65 -3.36 -0.26 1.89
CA ASN A 65 -4.45 0.73 1.96
C ASN A 65 -4.91 0.86 3.42
N ASP A 66 -5.71 1.88 3.72
CA ASP A 66 -6.37 2.08 5.02
C ASP A 66 -5.40 2.01 6.20
N VAL A 67 -4.65 3.09 6.42
CA VAL A 67 -3.59 3.18 7.43
C VAL A 67 -3.89 4.29 8.44
N TYR A 68 -4.65 4.00 9.51
CA TYR A 68 -5.10 5.06 10.42
C TYR A 68 -4.18 5.25 11.63
N ASN A 69 -3.59 4.16 12.15
CA ASN A 69 -2.79 4.16 13.38
C ASN A 69 -1.30 3.88 13.11
N ILE A 70 -0.37 4.50 13.86
CA ILE A 70 1.08 4.28 13.67
C ILE A 70 1.57 3.13 14.55
N GLU A 71 1.02 3.06 15.75
CA GLU A 71 1.32 2.08 16.77
C GLU A 71 0.98 0.66 16.31
N GLY A 72 1.74 -0.30 16.84
CA GLY A 72 1.35 -1.70 16.80
C GLY A 72 0.53 -2.04 18.04
N PHE A 73 -0.22 -3.14 17.96
CA PHE A 73 -1.00 -3.66 19.07
C PHE A 73 -0.40 -4.99 19.57
N ASP A 74 -0.54 -5.24 20.87
CA ASP A 74 -0.11 -6.50 21.52
C ASP A 74 -1.17 -7.61 21.40
N THR A 75 -2.33 -7.26 20.87
CA THR A 75 -3.37 -8.18 20.45
C THR A 75 -3.64 -7.92 18.99
N GLU A 76 -4.13 -8.93 18.30
CA GLU A 76 -4.63 -8.77 16.95
C GLU A 76 -5.53 -7.50 16.88
N PRO A 77 -5.30 -6.58 15.91
CA PRO A 77 -4.33 -6.69 14.81
C PRO A 77 -2.91 -6.28 15.23
N PHE A 78 -1.94 -7.18 15.08
CA PHE A 78 -0.54 -6.96 15.52
C PHE A 78 0.28 -5.98 14.65
N GLY A 79 -0.35 -5.15 13.83
CA GLY A 79 0.27 -4.37 12.76
C GLY A 79 1.17 -3.21 13.22
N GLY A 80 1.07 -2.08 12.51
CA GLY A 80 1.79 -0.85 12.83
C GLY A 80 3.01 -0.57 11.94
N ALA A 81 3.42 0.70 11.96
CA ALA A 81 4.35 1.27 11.00
C ALA A 81 5.73 0.64 10.97
N ALA A 82 6.27 0.32 12.15
CA ALA A 82 7.60 -0.26 12.27
C ALA A 82 7.67 -1.68 11.69
N ARG A 83 6.63 -2.50 11.94
CA ARG A 83 6.56 -3.86 11.40
C ARG A 83 6.38 -3.83 9.89
N PHE A 84 5.50 -2.96 9.39
CA PHE A 84 5.31 -2.79 7.95
C PHE A 84 6.59 -2.33 7.24
N LYS A 85 7.31 -1.36 7.81
CA LYS A 85 8.63 -0.93 7.30
C LYS A 85 9.61 -2.09 7.19
N THR A 86 9.65 -2.93 8.22
CA THR A 86 10.54 -4.10 8.28
C THR A 86 10.20 -5.11 7.18
N ALA A 87 8.91 -5.35 6.96
CA ALA A 87 8.43 -6.21 5.88
C ALA A 87 8.79 -5.63 4.49
N ILE A 88 8.57 -4.34 4.26
CA ILE A 88 8.98 -3.68 3.00
C ILE A 88 10.49 -3.86 2.78
N ASP A 89 11.32 -3.57 3.79
CA ASP A 89 12.78 -3.67 3.68
C ASP A 89 13.26 -5.08 3.38
N PHE A 90 12.63 -6.09 3.99
CA PHE A 90 12.92 -7.50 3.70
C PHE A 90 12.76 -7.82 2.21
N PHE A 91 11.79 -7.19 1.55
CA PHE A 91 11.56 -7.38 0.12
C PHE A 91 12.33 -6.38 -0.76
N GLN A 92 12.85 -5.25 -0.25
CA GLN A 92 13.42 -4.17 -1.08
C GLN A 92 14.55 -4.61 -2.02
N ASN A 93 15.34 -5.63 -1.66
CA ASN A 93 16.41 -6.15 -2.52
C ASN A 93 15.89 -6.83 -3.80
N LYS A 94 14.57 -6.97 -3.99
CA LYS A 94 13.94 -7.77 -5.06
C LYS A 94 13.29 -6.97 -6.20
N LYS A 95 13.59 -5.67 -6.35
CA LYS A 95 13.07 -4.80 -7.43
C LYS A 95 11.53 -4.76 -7.45
N ASN A 96 10.97 -4.04 -6.49
CA ASN A 96 9.54 -4.02 -6.21
C ASN A 96 8.91 -2.69 -6.61
N LEU A 97 7.59 -2.73 -6.83
CA LEU A 97 6.70 -1.59 -6.92
C LEU A 97 5.85 -1.52 -5.64
N VAL A 98 5.97 -0.45 -4.87
CA VAL A 98 5.17 -0.19 -3.67
C VAL A 98 4.04 0.75 -4.04
N LEU A 99 2.79 0.30 -3.89
CA LEU A 99 1.58 1.05 -4.24
C LEU A 99 0.69 1.23 -3.01
N PHE A 100 0.08 2.41 -2.88
CA PHE A 100 -0.78 2.75 -1.76
C PHE A 100 -2.17 3.21 -2.24
N SER A 101 -3.25 2.65 -1.69
CA SER A 101 -4.62 3.02 -2.10
C SER A 101 -5.32 4.09 -1.25
N GLY A 102 -4.55 4.90 -0.53
CA GLY A 102 -5.11 6.03 0.22
C GLY A 102 -5.70 5.62 1.56
N ASP A 103 -6.44 6.54 2.15
CA ASP A 103 -6.99 6.49 3.51
C ASP A 103 -5.89 6.39 4.58
N ALA A 104 -5.11 7.46 4.74
CA ALA A 104 -3.98 7.53 5.67
C ALA A 104 -4.13 8.57 6.79
N PHE A 105 -4.89 9.62 6.54
CA PHE A 105 -4.88 10.82 7.39
C PHE A 105 -5.99 10.85 8.42
N SER A 106 -6.99 9.98 8.31
CA SER A 106 -8.16 9.88 9.19
C SER A 106 -8.84 8.52 8.98
N PRO A 107 -9.50 7.92 9.98
CA PRO A 107 -9.68 8.42 11.35
C PRO A 107 -8.74 7.75 12.37
N SER A 108 -7.99 8.55 13.12
CA SER A 108 -7.34 8.06 14.35
C SER A 108 -7.33 9.09 15.45
N THR A 109 -7.19 8.63 16.69
CA THR A 109 -7.05 9.52 17.85
C THR A 109 -5.90 10.49 17.64
N LEU A 110 -4.78 10.03 17.09
CA LEU A 110 -3.64 10.87 16.81
C LEU A 110 -3.92 11.85 15.66
N SER A 111 -4.67 11.44 14.63
CA SER A 111 -5.01 12.35 13.51
C SER A 111 -5.88 13.53 13.95
N LEU A 112 -6.73 13.36 14.97
CA LEU A 112 -7.53 14.48 15.53
C LEU A 112 -6.65 15.62 16.06
N PHE A 113 -5.48 15.31 16.64
CA PHE A 113 -4.57 16.33 17.19
C PHE A 113 -3.54 16.81 16.17
N SER A 114 -2.99 15.87 15.38
CA SER A 114 -1.86 16.14 14.47
C SER A 114 -2.29 16.46 13.05
N LYS A 115 -3.58 16.35 12.74
CA LYS A 115 -4.17 16.66 11.44
C LYS A 115 -3.56 15.87 10.27
N GLY A 116 -3.27 14.58 10.45
CA GLY A 116 -2.70 13.72 9.40
C GLY A 116 -1.17 13.78 9.28
N THR A 117 -0.52 14.80 9.86
CA THR A 117 0.94 14.99 9.77
C THR A 117 1.75 13.86 10.41
N GLN A 118 1.18 13.15 11.39
CA GLN A 118 1.81 11.99 12.03
C GLN A 118 2.17 10.90 11.01
N MET A 119 1.30 10.68 10.02
CA MET A 119 1.41 9.58 9.09
C MET A 119 2.45 9.84 7.99
N ILE A 120 2.68 11.12 7.67
CA ILE A 120 3.63 11.55 6.62
C ILE A 120 5.03 10.99 6.85
N GLU A 121 5.54 11.03 8.08
CA GLU A 121 6.88 10.52 8.37
C GLU A 121 7.00 9.01 8.10
N CYS A 122 5.94 8.25 8.40
CA CYS A 122 5.89 6.82 8.14
C CYS A 122 5.81 6.53 6.63
N LEU A 123 4.87 7.15 5.92
CA LEU A 123 4.65 6.93 4.49
C LEU A 123 5.89 7.29 3.66
N ASN A 124 6.55 8.40 4.00
CA ASN A 124 7.78 8.84 3.34
C ASN A 124 8.94 7.83 3.48
N LYS A 125 8.91 6.96 4.50
CA LYS A 125 9.89 5.88 4.69
C LYS A 125 9.54 4.61 3.91
N PHE A 126 8.32 4.45 3.40
CA PHE A 126 7.88 3.23 2.72
C PHE A 126 8.29 3.12 1.25
N LYS A 127 8.93 4.15 0.70
CA LYS A 127 9.36 4.20 -0.71
C LYS A 127 8.21 3.93 -1.68
N ILE A 128 7.05 4.55 -1.39
CA ILE A 128 5.83 4.44 -2.20
C ILE A 128 6.14 4.97 -3.60
N ASN A 129 5.83 4.17 -4.63
CA ASN A 129 6.01 4.56 -6.02
C ASN A 129 4.84 5.38 -6.55
N ALA A 130 3.62 5.08 -6.08
CA ALA A 130 2.43 5.87 -6.34
C ALA A 130 1.38 5.62 -5.25
N ALA A 131 0.65 6.67 -4.90
CA ALA A 131 -0.53 6.60 -4.05
C ALA A 131 -1.76 7.11 -4.82
N VAL A 132 -2.94 6.56 -4.55
CA VAL A 132 -4.21 7.17 -4.96
C VAL A 132 -4.89 7.81 -3.75
N VAL A 133 -5.67 8.85 -4.00
CA VAL A 133 -6.44 9.54 -2.96
C VAL A 133 -7.69 8.73 -2.64
N GLY A 134 -7.87 8.39 -1.36
CA GLY A 134 -9.06 7.79 -0.78
C GLY A 134 -10.07 8.83 -0.31
N ASN A 135 -11.14 8.38 0.34
CA ASN A 135 -12.21 9.27 0.78
C ASN A 135 -11.89 10.02 2.07
N HIS A 136 -11.07 9.44 2.96
CA HIS A 136 -10.75 10.04 4.25
C HIS A 136 -9.61 11.07 4.20
N GLU A 137 -8.95 11.23 3.05
CA GLU A 137 -7.96 12.28 2.82
C GLU A 137 -8.53 13.70 3.00
N PHE A 138 -9.85 13.87 2.85
CA PHE A 138 -10.53 15.16 2.89
C PHE A 138 -11.23 15.47 4.22
N ASP A 139 -11.21 14.55 5.20
CA ASP A 139 -11.97 14.68 6.45
C ASP A 139 -11.63 15.96 7.25
N MET A 140 -10.39 16.42 7.12
CA MET A 140 -9.88 17.62 7.80
C MET A 140 -9.94 18.87 6.91
N GLY A 141 -10.54 18.76 5.73
CA GLY A 141 -10.66 19.83 4.77
C GLY A 141 -9.56 19.83 3.71
N VAL A 142 -9.91 20.47 2.59
CA VAL A 142 -9.08 20.52 1.39
C VAL A 142 -7.71 21.12 1.65
N ASP A 143 -7.62 22.22 2.40
CA ASP A 143 -6.35 22.93 2.60
C ASP A 143 -5.32 22.09 3.35
N ILE A 144 -5.76 21.36 4.39
CA ILE A 144 -4.90 20.41 5.12
C ILE A 144 -4.45 19.29 4.18
N PHE A 145 -5.35 18.75 3.35
CA PHE A 145 -4.95 17.74 2.36
C PHE A 145 -3.88 18.28 1.39
N LYS A 146 -4.00 19.53 0.90
CA LYS A 146 -2.96 20.14 0.04
C LYS A 146 -1.60 20.16 0.73
N GLU A 147 -1.58 20.55 2.01
CA GLU A 147 -0.34 20.58 2.80
C GLU A 147 0.26 19.18 2.95
N LEU A 148 -0.56 18.18 3.28
CA LEU A 148 -0.11 16.80 3.46
C LEU A 148 0.43 16.19 2.15
N VAL A 149 -0.21 16.50 1.01
CA VAL A 149 0.31 16.12 -0.32
C VAL A 149 1.67 16.75 -0.57
N ASN A 150 1.86 18.04 -0.24
CA ASN A 150 3.15 18.73 -0.41
C ASN A 150 4.26 18.18 0.51
N LEU A 151 3.90 17.63 1.67
CA LEU A 151 4.83 16.98 2.59
C LEU A 151 5.16 15.52 2.21
N SER A 152 4.39 14.93 1.28
CA SER A 152 4.60 13.57 0.78
C SER A 152 5.75 13.54 -0.25
N ASN A 153 6.64 12.56 -0.16
CA ASN A 153 7.77 12.39 -1.09
C ASN A 153 7.45 11.46 -2.28
N PHE A 154 6.18 11.07 -2.40
CA PHE A 154 5.67 10.17 -3.42
C PHE A 154 4.50 10.83 -4.16
N PRO A 155 4.24 10.44 -5.42
CA PRO A 155 3.17 11.04 -6.19
C PRO A 155 1.79 10.53 -5.75
N TRP A 156 0.88 11.46 -5.46
CA TRP A 156 -0.55 11.22 -5.34
C TRP A 156 -1.25 11.29 -6.70
N ILE A 157 -2.17 10.37 -6.94
CA ILE A 157 -2.96 10.26 -8.17
C ILE A 157 -4.44 10.45 -7.86
N LEU A 158 -5.09 11.31 -8.63
CA LEU A 158 -6.53 11.54 -8.57
C LEU A 158 -7.04 11.96 -9.95
N THR A 159 -7.96 11.18 -10.52
CA THR A 159 -8.41 11.35 -11.91
C THR A 159 -9.89 11.71 -12.03
N ASN A 160 -10.65 11.51 -10.96
CA ASN A 160 -12.10 11.58 -10.93
C ASN A 160 -12.66 12.69 -10.02
N LEU A 161 -11.81 13.57 -9.47
CA LEU A 161 -12.26 14.71 -8.68
C LEU A 161 -12.04 16.02 -9.46
N TYR A 162 -13.11 16.79 -9.60
CA TYR A 162 -13.13 18.05 -10.33
C TYR A 162 -13.74 19.14 -9.45
N ASP A 163 -13.22 20.35 -9.57
CA ASP A 163 -13.83 21.53 -8.99
C ASP A 163 -15.15 21.83 -9.72
N ALA A 164 -16.25 21.94 -8.97
CA ALA A 164 -17.59 22.01 -9.54
C ALA A 164 -17.86 23.33 -10.29
N GLU A 165 -17.15 24.42 -9.96
CA GLU A 165 -17.33 25.72 -10.60
C GLU A 165 -16.49 25.84 -11.86
N THR A 166 -15.24 25.38 -11.80
CA THR A 166 -14.25 25.54 -12.87
C THR A 166 -14.18 24.34 -13.81
N MET A 167 -14.75 23.19 -13.43
CA MET A 167 -14.66 21.90 -14.14
C MET A 167 -13.21 21.42 -14.36
N LYS A 168 -12.25 21.94 -13.57
CA LYS A 168 -10.84 21.57 -13.64
C LYS A 168 -10.53 20.42 -12.69
N PRO A 169 -9.53 19.57 -13.01
CA PRO A 169 -9.04 18.57 -12.08
C PRO A 169 -8.64 19.19 -10.74
N PHE A 170 -8.97 18.51 -9.66
CA PHE A 170 -8.66 18.97 -8.32
C PHE A 170 -7.14 18.88 -8.04
N LEU A 171 -6.57 19.97 -7.51
CA LEU A 171 -5.17 20.09 -7.06
C LEU A 171 -4.06 19.88 -8.11
N ASP A 172 -4.37 19.84 -9.41
CA ASP A 172 -3.41 19.50 -10.47
C ASP A 172 -2.58 18.24 -10.14
N LEU A 173 -3.18 17.28 -9.42
CA LEU A 173 -2.53 16.02 -9.07
C LEU A 173 -2.23 15.21 -10.34
N LYS A 174 -1.28 14.27 -10.22
CA LYS A 174 -0.96 13.40 -11.34
C LYS A 174 -2.17 12.56 -11.71
N THR A 175 -2.41 12.37 -13.00
CA THR A 175 -3.42 11.44 -13.50
C THR A 175 -2.85 10.03 -13.73
N GLN A 176 -1.51 9.94 -13.86
CA GLN A 176 -0.79 8.69 -14.02
C GLN A 176 0.68 8.85 -13.60
N VAL A 177 1.31 7.72 -13.25
CA VAL A 177 2.75 7.64 -12.97
C VAL A 177 3.35 6.56 -13.87
N ILE A 178 4.37 6.95 -14.64
CA ILE A 178 5.14 6.04 -15.48
C ILE A 178 6.46 5.77 -14.78
N THR A 179 6.73 4.50 -14.49
CA THR A 179 8.01 4.06 -13.89
C THR A 179 8.55 2.85 -14.63
N ASN A 180 9.88 2.72 -14.66
CA ASN A 180 10.55 1.57 -15.23
C ASN A 180 11.08 0.68 -14.10
N VAL A 181 10.40 -0.43 -13.85
CA VAL A 181 10.87 -1.47 -12.93
C VAL A 181 11.42 -2.60 -13.78
N ASN A 182 12.63 -3.07 -13.48
CA ASN A 182 13.25 -4.22 -14.17
C ASN A 182 13.45 -4.10 -15.68
N LYS A 183 13.58 -2.88 -16.21
CA LYS A 183 13.69 -2.66 -17.67
C LYS A 183 12.49 -3.28 -18.40
N LEU A 184 11.33 -3.32 -17.73
CA LEU A 184 10.08 -3.82 -18.32
C LEU A 184 9.46 -2.79 -19.27
N LYS A 185 9.81 -1.52 -19.09
CA LYS A 185 9.52 -0.48 -20.05
C LYS A 185 10.79 -0.20 -20.86
N GLU A 186 10.73 -0.40 -22.16
CA GLU A 186 11.73 0.12 -23.12
C GLU A 186 11.49 1.60 -23.38
#